data_AF-A0A661W872-F1
#
_entry.id   AF-A0A661W872-F1
#
_cell.length_a   1.000
_cell.length_b   1.000
_cell.length_c   1.000
_cell.angle_alpha   90.00
_cell.angle_beta   90.00
_cell.angle_gamma   90.00
#
_symmetry.space_group_name_H-M   'P 1'
#
loop_
_entity.id
_entity.type
_entity.pdbx_description
1 polymer ?
#
loop_
_entity_poly.entity_id
_entity_poly.type
_entity_poly.pdbx_seq_one_letter_code
_entity_poly.pdbx_strand_id
1 'polypeptide(L)' 'MTDLPIKIKAWLNKHGYPLEMEIARAMQSVEFSVVQSEYIEDSDTGILRETDIVAYQESHSKTCRVISAVT' A
#
# COMPACT_ATOMS: atom_id res chain seq x y z
N MET A 1 3.87 18.60 -30.41
CA MET A 1 4.07 17.49 -29.44
C MET A 1 3.81 17.98 -28.02
N THR A 2 2.55 18.28 -27.66
CA THR A 2 2.19 18.89 -26.36
C THR A 2 0.97 18.23 -25.69
N ASP A 3 0.33 17.27 -26.36
CA ASP A 3 -0.96 16.71 -25.95
C ASP A 3 -0.84 15.49 -25.01
N LEU A 4 0.26 14.73 -25.09
CA LEU A 4 0.45 13.52 -24.30
C LEU A 4 0.45 13.78 -22.77
N PRO A 5 1.15 14.79 -22.23
CA PRO A 5 1.11 15.08 -20.79
C PRO A 5 -0.29 15.46 -20.29
N ILE A 6 -1.07 16.18 -21.12
CA ILE A 6 -2.44 16.58 -20.80
C ILE A 6 -3.33 15.34 -20.71
N LYS A 7 -3.21 14.41 -21.66
CA LYS A 7 -3.94 13.14 -21.66
C LYS A 7 -3.57 12.25 -20.48
N ILE A 8 -2.29 12.14 -20.14
CA ILE A 8 -1.83 11.39 -18.97
C ILE A 8 -2.43 11.98 -17.69
N LYS A 9 -2.36 13.31 -17.52
CA LYS A 9 -2.93 13.98 -16.35
C LYS A 9 -4.44 13.78 -16.23
N ALA A 10 -5.17 13.87 -17.35
CA ALA A 10 -6.61 13.62 -17.38
C ALA A 10 -6.94 12.16 -17.03
N TRP A 11 -6.13 11.21 -17.48
CA TRP A 11 -6.29 9.80 -17.15
C TRP A 11 -6.02 9.54 -15.66
N LEU A 12 -4.93 10.07 -15.10
CA LEU A 12 -4.60 9.94 -13.67
C LEU A 12 -5.70 10.52 -12.78
N ASN A 13 -6.27 11.67 -13.16
CA ASN A 13 -7.31 12.33 -12.38
C ASN A 13 -8.70 11.67 -12.49
N LYS A 14 -8.88 10.71 -13.39
CA LYS A 14 -10.17 10.02 -13.58
C LYS A 14 -10.40 8.91 -12.54
N HIS A 15 -9.33 8.37 -11.99
CA HIS A 15 -9.34 7.20 -11.12
C HIS A 15 -8.96 7.56 -9.67
N GLY A 16 -8.81 6.55 -8.80
CA GLY A 16 -8.43 6.70 -7.40
C GLY A 16 -7.02 7.24 -7.17
N TYR A 17 -6.18 7.28 -8.20
CA TYR A 17 -4.76 7.62 -8.09
C TYR A 17 -4.44 8.90 -7.28
N PRO A 18 -5.14 10.05 -7.44
CA PRO A 18 -4.84 11.23 -6.62
C PRO A 18 -5.08 10.98 -5.13
N LEU A 19 -6.17 10.29 -4.79
CA LEU A 19 -6.50 9.91 -3.41
C LEU A 19 -5.46 8.93 -2.86
N GLU A 20 -5.05 7.96 -3.68
CA GLU A 20 -4.00 7.01 -3.29
C GLU A 20 -2.69 7.75 -2.94
N MET A 21 -2.28 8.70 -3.77
CA MET A 21 -1.08 9.50 -3.52
C MET A 21 -1.20 10.41 -2.27
N GLU A 22 -2.40 10.93 -1.97
CA GLU A 22 -2.65 11.69 -0.75
C GLU A 22 -2.55 10.82 0.50
N ILE A 23 -3.14 9.62 0.48
CA ILE A 23 -3.09 8.66 1.60
C ILE A 23 -1.64 8.21 1.83
N ALA A 24 -0.91 7.85 0.77
CA ALA A 24 0.49 7.44 0.87
C ALA A 24 1.35 8.52 1.55
N ARG A 25 1.18 9.79 1.16
CA ARG A 25 1.88 10.92 1.78
C ARG A 25 1.48 11.14 3.24
N ALA A 26 0.19 11.02 3.56
CA ALA A 26 -0.30 11.14 4.93
C ALA A 26 0.33 10.08 5.84
N MET A 27 0.40 8.83 5.38
CA MET A 27 1.04 7.73 6.13
C MET A 27 2.55 7.93 6.28
N GLN A 28 3.24 8.33 5.21
CA GLN A 28 4.68 8.65 5.26
C GLN A 28 4.97 9.80 6.24
N SER A 29 4.07 10.78 6.38
CA SER A 29 4.23 11.90 7.31
C SER A 29 4.19 11.50 8.79
N VAL A 30 3.67 10.31 9.09
CA VAL A 30 3.63 9.71 10.43
C VAL A 30 4.58 8.51 10.54
N GLU A 31 5.64 8.50 9.73
CA GLU A 31 6.75 7.53 9.77
C GLU A 31 6.40 6.08 9.41
N PHE A 32 5.31 5.86 8.66
CA PHE A 32 5.03 4.55 8.07
C PHE A 32 5.81 4.35 6.77
N SER A 33 6.29 3.13 6.55
CA SER A 33 6.70 2.66 5.23
C SER A 33 5.47 2.40 4.38
N VAL A 34 5.51 2.76 3.10
CA VAL A 34 4.39 2.60 2.18
C VAL A 34 4.83 1.86 0.93
N VAL A 35 4.06 0.85 0.53
CA VAL A 35 4.16 0.12 -0.75
C VAL A 35 2.85 0.33 -1.50
N GLN A 36 2.92 0.41 -2.83
CA GLN A 36 1.77 0.60 -3.71
C GLN A 36 1.68 -0.56 -4.70
N SER A 37 0.47 -0.88 -5.14
CA SER A 37 0.20 -1.94 -6.11
C SER A 37 0.79 -3.31 -5.74
N GLU A 38 0.52 -3.74 -4.51
CA GLU A 38 0.94 -5.04 -4.00
C GLU A 38 -0.18 -6.08 -4.10
N TYR A 39 0.15 -7.33 -4.42
CA TYR A 39 -0.82 -8.42 -4.47
C TYR A 39 -0.83 -9.17 -3.14
N ILE A 40 -1.99 -9.22 -2.51
CA ILE A 40 -2.22 -9.93 -1.25
C ILE A 40 -3.22 -11.05 -1.50
N GLU A 41 -2.99 -12.20 -0.88
CA GLU A 41 -3.92 -13.32 -0.92
C GLU A 41 -5.18 -12.99 -0.09
N ASP A 42 -6.33 -13.04 -0.74
CA ASP A 42 -7.63 -12.92 -0.09
C ASP A 42 -7.86 -14.15 0.81
N SER A 43 -7.99 -13.93 2.12
CA SER A 43 -8.13 -15.00 3.11
C SER A 43 -9.36 -15.88 2.91
N ASP A 44 -10.41 -15.36 2.25
CA ASP A 44 -11.66 -16.07 2.08
C ASP A 44 -11.65 -16.97 0.83
N THR A 45 -10.83 -16.61 -0.17
CA THR A 45 -10.86 -17.26 -1.49
C THR A 45 -9.53 -17.86 -1.94
N GLY A 46 -8.41 -17.49 -1.32
CA GLY A 46 -7.06 -17.88 -1.74
C GLY A 46 -6.61 -17.22 -3.05
N ILE A 47 -7.36 -16.23 -3.55
CA ILE A 47 -7.06 -15.53 -4.80
C ILE A 47 -6.25 -14.28 -4.50
N LEU A 48 -5.17 -14.05 -5.25
CA LEU A 48 -4.40 -12.81 -5.17
C LEU A 48 -5.25 -11.63 -5.66
N ARG A 49 -5.36 -10.59 -4.84
CA ARG A 49 -5.96 -9.31 -5.19
C ARG A 49 -4.93 -8.20 -5.06
N GLU A 50 -4.96 -7.29 -6.01
CA GLU A 50 -4.16 -6.09 -5.90
C GLU A 50 -4.75 -5.16 -4.83
N THR A 51 -3.86 -4.57 -4.04
CA THR A 51 -4.15 -3.54 -3.06
C THR A 51 -3.43 -2.26 -3.48
N ASP A 52 -4.17 -1.16 -3.51
CA ASP A 52 -3.63 0.13 -3.97
C ASP A 52 -2.49 0.63 -3.06
N ILE A 53 -2.63 0.47 -1.73
CA ILE A 53 -1.68 0.96 -0.72
C ILE A 53 -1.57 -0.03 0.44
N VAL A 54 -0.34 -0.36 0.80
CA VAL A 54 0.02 -1.03 2.06
C VAL A 54 0.91 -0.10 2.87
N ALA A 55 0.49 0.25 4.09
CA ALA A 55 1.30 1.02 5.03
C ALA A 55 1.67 0.14 6.23
N TYR A 56 2.94 0.11 6.60
CA TYR A 56 3.43 -0.73 7.69
C TYR A 56 4.52 -0.04 8.50
N GLN A 57 4.68 -0.48 9.73
CA GLN A 57 5.71 -0.01 10.65
C GLN A 57 6.43 -1.21 11.27
N GLU A 58 7.74 -1.26 11.10
CA GLU A 58 8.56 -2.34 11.67
C GLU A 58 8.93 -2.02 13.11
N SER A 59 8.35 -2.77 14.05
CA SER A 59 8.73 -2.69 15.46
C SER A 59 9.86 -3.67 15.75
N HIS A 60 11.08 -3.16 15.91
CA HIS A 60 12.23 -3.98 16.31
C HIS A 60 12.19 -4.24 17.82
N SER A 61 11.63 -5.38 18.24
CA SER A 61 11.74 -5.85 19.63
C SER A 61 13.08 -6.52 19.85
N LYS A 62 13.86 -6.05 20.83
CA LYS A 62 15.08 -6.74 21.30
C LYS A 62 14.79 -8.06 22.03
N THR A 63 13.53 -8.33 22.37
CA THR A 63 13.14 -9.50 23.13
C THR A 63 12.36 -10.46 22.22
N CYS A 64 13.03 -11.52 21.77
CA CYS A 64 12.38 -12.61 21.08
C CYS A 64 11.68 -13.49 22.12
N ARG A 65 10.36 -13.36 22.27
CA ARG A 65 9.58 -14.29 23.09
C ARG A 65 9.11 -15.41 22.18
N VAL A 66 9.66 -16.61 22.39
CA VAL A 66 9.16 -17.83 21.75
C VAL A 66 7.77 -18.09 22.33
N ILE A 67 6.74 -17.88 21.52
CA ILE A 67 5.37 -18.27 21.88
C ILE A 67 5.17 -19.68 21.31
N SER A 68 5.39 -20.68 22.14
CA SER A 68 5.04 -22.06 21.82
C SER A 68 3.54 -22.22 21.99
N ALA A 69 2.78 -22.31 20.89
CA ALA A 69 1.41 -22.77 20.95
C ALA A 69 1.44 -24.28 21.28
N VAL A 70 1.06 -24.63 22.52
CA VAL A 70 0.84 -26.02 22.90
C VAL A 70 -0.59 -26.36 22.51
N THR A 71 -0.73 -27.30 21.58
CA THR A 71 -2.01 -27.87 21.12
C THR A 71 -2.57 -28.87 22.11
#